data_AF-A0A840RDL1-F1
#
_entry.id   AF-A0A840RDL1-F1
#
_cell.length_a   1.000
_cell.length_b   1.000
_cell.length_c   1.000
_cell.angle_alpha   90.00
_cell.angle_beta   90.00
_cell.angle_gamma   90.00
#
_symmetry.space_group_name_H-M   'P 1'
#
loop_
_entity.id
_entity.type
_entity.pdbx_description
1 polymer ?
#
loop_
_entity_poly.entity_id
_entity_poly.type
_entity_poly.pdbx_seq_one_letter_code
_entity_poly.pdbx_strand_id
1 'polypeptide(L)'
;MWNLMSIHIRQLTLACATILACLVAPSAQSAATGTPYAINGTCEGLPRVALKTAPGFCVGLAATGLGMPRGVLPMPDGSALLTDMGGWGKNKGRLLRLVRHQGGFDSITLLNGLDRPHGLQLGPDGLVYLGEAGRISRFNPTDAQPRLTTVIDQLPDDGRHPIKVFVFGKDGALFVNFGSATDNCEGRIDTSQPPLQQCKDMQTDPQRASIWRYTQQNGQWQGKQYAAGLRNSMALAIHQGTGALWQAENSRDYINRKLPGLKSDENLPHEELNLIHEGSNYGWPYCYDNNMAAPEFPDADCGLFAKPVMLLPGHAAPLGMAFYDAPGGLAAWRGSLIMGWHGYRNNGHRLVAIRFDNSGMPQGQPQELISDWGDAPGKHPMGAPTDIKIDKEGVIWITEDRNGDLLIMTPVRMH
;
A
#
# COMPACT_ATOMS: atom_id res chain seq x y z
N MET A 1 -68.20 10.57 -49.63
CA MET A 1 -67.51 11.01 -50.85
C MET A 1 -66.23 10.21 -50.96
N TRP A 2 -66.18 9.35 -51.98
CA TRP A 2 -65.09 8.43 -52.29
C TRP A 2 -64.15 9.09 -53.30
N ASN A 3 -62.84 8.87 -53.19
CA ASN A 3 -61.86 8.86 -54.29
C ASN A 3 -60.66 8.05 -53.79
N LEU A 4 -60.45 6.80 -54.24
CA LEU A 4 -59.82 6.37 -55.51
C LEU A 4 -58.31 6.68 -55.54
N MET A 5 -57.44 5.67 -55.39
CA MET A 5 -56.94 4.83 -56.50
C MET A 5 -55.79 3.92 -56.03
N SER A 6 -55.97 2.61 -56.25
CA SER A 6 -54.89 1.62 -56.36
C SER A 6 -54.19 1.77 -57.71
N ILE A 7 -52.91 1.42 -57.79
CA ILE A 7 -52.30 0.65 -58.90
C ILE A 7 -51.06 -0.08 -58.37
N HIS A 8 -51.04 -1.40 -58.56
CA HIS A 8 -49.89 -2.30 -58.43
C HIS A 8 -48.97 -2.19 -59.65
N ILE A 9 -47.68 -2.51 -59.50
CA ILE A 9 -46.95 -3.38 -60.45
C ILE A 9 -45.76 -4.04 -59.73
N ARG A 10 -45.60 -5.31 -60.07
CA ARG A 10 -44.67 -6.35 -59.60
C ARG A 10 -43.22 -6.05 -59.99
N GLN A 11 -42.24 -6.65 -59.30
CA GLN A 11 -41.45 -7.79 -59.81
C GLN A 11 -40.18 -8.11 -58.99
N LEU A 12 -40.00 -9.43 -58.78
CA LEU A 12 -38.76 -10.22 -58.81
C LEU A 12 -37.65 -10.08 -57.74
N THR A 13 -37.59 -11.14 -56.90
CA THR A 13 -36.43 -12.01 -56.59
C THR A 13 -35.06 -11.40 -56.30
N LEU A 14 -34.48 -11.73 -55.15
CA LEU A 14 -33.38 -12.69 -55.05
C LEU A 14 -33.14 -13.06 -53.58
N ALA A 15 -33.18 -14.35 -53.28
CA ALA A 15 -32.68 -14.90 -52.03
C ALA A 15 -31.15 -14.88 -52.05
N CYS A 16 -30.53 -14.21 -51.08
CA CYS A 16 -29.12 -14.38 -50.76
C CYS A 16 -29.02 -14.69 -49.27
N ALA A 17 -29.05 -15.98 -48.95
CA ALA A 17 -28.62 -16.49 -47.66
C ALA A 17 -27.10 -16.28 -47.55
N THR A 18 -26.69 -15.24 -46.83
CA THR A 18 -25.29 -15.06 -46.43
C THR A 18 -25.02 -16.00 -45.27
N ILE A 19 -24.42 -17.14 -45.58
CA ILE A 19 -23.75 -18.00 -44.60
C ILE A 19 -22.54 -17.19 -44.11
N LEU A 20 -22.68 -16.56 -42.94
CA LEU A 20 -21.55 -15.98 -42.24
C LEU A 20 -20.76 -17.15 -41.61
N ALA A 21 -19.81 -17.69 -42.37
CA ALA A 21 -18.82 -18.60 -41.82
C ALA A 21 -17.97 -17.81 -40.82
N CYS A 22 -18.30 -17.92 -39.52
CA CYS A 22 -17.39 -17.55 -38.45
C CYS A 22 -16.16 -18.44 -38.55
N LEU A 23 -15.15 -17.99 -39.29
CA LEU A 23 -13.78 -18.44 -39.13
C LEU A 23 -13.36 -18.02 -37.73
N VAL A 24 -13.55 -18.93 -36.78
CA VAL A 24 -12.86 -18.92 -35.49
C VAL A 24 -11.37 -19.03 -35.83
N ALA A 25 -10.71 -17.88 -35.97
CA ALA A 25 -9.27 -17.85 -35.86
C ALA A 25 -8.96 -18.38 -34.45
N PRO A 26 -8.16 -19.44 -34.30
CA PRO A 26 -7.64 -19.79 -32.99
C PRO A 26 -6.82 -18.57 -32.55
N SER A 27 -7.34 -17.82 -31.58
CA SER A 27 -6.54 -16.86 -30.86
C SER A 27 -5.38 -17.66 -30.28
N ALA A 28 -4.20 -17.40 -30.81
CA ALA A 28 -2.97 -18.04 -30.40
C ALA A 28 -2.85 -17.90 -28.88
N GLN A 29 -3.00 -19.03 -28.19
CA GLN A 29 -2.38 -19.22 -26.89
C GLN A 29 -0.87 -19.12 -27.10
N SER A 30 -0.32 -17.97 -26.76
CA SER A 30 1.08 -17.82 -26.40
C SER A 30 1.26 -16.54 -25.61
N ALA A 31 1.34 -16.68 -24.30
CA ALA A 31 2.49 -16.16 -23.59
C ALA A 31 2.71 -17.07 -22.38
N ALA A 32 3.66 -17.99 -22.49
CA ALA A 32 4.44 -18.33 -21.31
C ALA A 32 5.17 -17.03 -20.93
N THR A 33 4.56 -16.20 -20.08
CA THR A 33 5.23 -15.00 -19.58
C THR A 33 6.25 -15.47 -18.58
N GLY A 34 7.50 -15.59 -19.02
CA GLY A 34 8.64 -15.69 -18.13
C GLY A 34 8.60 -14.55 -17.10
N THR A 35 9.18 -14.81 -15.94
CA THR A 35 9.36 -13.79 -14.90
C THR A 35 9.96 -12.49 -15.49
N PRO A 36 9.48 -11.30 -15.08
CA PRO A 36 10.05 -10.04 -15.55
C PRO A 36 11.48 -9.82 -15.01
N TYR A 37 11.94 -10.66 -14.09
CA TYR A 37 13.29 -10.64 -13.54
C TYR A 37 14.22 -11.62 -14.25
N ALA A 38 15.40 -11.15 -14.61
CA ALA A 38 16.53 -12.00 -14.94
C ALA A 38 16.94 -12.79 -13.70
N ILE A 39 17.09 -14.10 -13.88
CA ILE A 39 17.43 -15.04 -12.82
C ILE A 39 18.91 -15.43 -12.94
N ASN A 40 19.63 -15.34 -11.82
CA ASN A 40 21.02 -15.76 -11.74
C ASN A 40 21.29 -16.55 -10.44
N GLY A 41 21.17 -17.87 -10.52
CA GLY A 41 21.37 -18.77 -9.39
C GLY A 41 20.19 -18.81 -8.44
N THR A 42 20.46 -19.09 -7.16
CA THR A 42 19.45 -19.26 -6.12
C THR A 42 19.71 -18.35 -4.91
N CYS A 43 18.65 -18.01 -4.20
CA CYS A 43 18.65 -17.30 -2.92
C CYS A 43 17.80 -18.13 -1.95
N GLU A 44 18.45 -18.88 -1.05
CA GLU A 44 17.78 -19.82 -0.12
C GLU A 44 16.74 -20.73 -0.79
N GLY A 45 17.11 -21.26 -1.96
CA GLY A 45 16.27 -22.19 -2.74
C GLY A 45 15.21 -21.52 -3.63
N LEU A 46 15.13 -20.19 -3.68
CA LEU A 46 14.32 -19.45 -4.64
C LEU A 46 15.16 -18.97 -5.84
N PRO A 47 14.58 -18.76 -7.03
CA PRO A 47 15.23 -18.10 -8.16
C PRO A 47 15.76 -16.73 -7.75
N ARG A 48 17.09 -16.54 -7.79
CA ARG A 48 17.70 -15.26 -7.38
C ARG A 48 17.53 -14.22 -8.48
N VAL A 49 16.91 -13.09 -8.14
CA VAL A 49 16.72 -11.98 -9.08
C VAL A 49 17.97 -11.11 -9.19
N ALA A 50 18.21 -10.56 -10.38
CA ALA A 50 19.33 -9.68 -10.67
C ALA A 50 19.11 -8.23 -10.20
N LEU A 51 18.79 -8.05 -8.92
CA LEU A 51 18.69 -6.74 -8.27
C LEU A 51 19.97 -6.42 -7.48
N LYS A 52 20.29 -5.14 -7.34
CA LYS A 52 21.34 -4.69 -6.42
C LYS A 52 20.79 -4.74 -5.00
N THR A 53 21.51 -5.43 -4.14
CA THR A 53 21.14 -5.64 -2.74
C THR A 53 22.24 -5.15 -1.82
N ALA A 54 21.86 -4.72 -0.62
CA ALA A 54 22.81 -4.43 0.45
C ALA A 54 23.67 -5.67 0.78
N PRO A 55 24.94 -5.46 1.21
CA PRO A 55 25.82 -6.56 1.58
C PRO A 55 25.19 -7.50 2.60
N GLY A 56 25.38 -8.80 2.37
CA GLY A 56 24.84 -9.85 3.24
C GLY A 56 23.41 -10.27 2.90
N PHE A 57 22.77 -9.71 1.88
CA PHE A 57 21.45 -10.14 1.43
C PHE A 57 21.45 -10.63 -0.01
N CYS A 58 20.52 -11.54 -0.30
CA CYS A 58 20.07 -11.87 -1.65
C CYS A 58 18.54 -11.69 -1.74
N VAL A 59 18.01 -11.55 -2.96
CA VAL A 59 16.57 -11.49 -3.20
C VAL A 59 16.17 -12.67 -4.09
N GLY A 60 15.18 -13.43 -3.63
CA GLY A 60 14.54 -14.51 -4.34
C GLY A 60 13.15 -14.09 -4.85
N LEU A 61 12.79 -14.56 -6.03
CA LEU A 61 11.44 -14.46 -6.56
C LEU A 61 10.59 -15.60 -6.00
N ALA A 62 9.62 -15.28 -5.16
CA ALA A 62 8.85 -16.27 -4.43
C ALA A 62 7.56 -16.66 -5.18
N ALA A 63 6.84 -15.70 -5.73
CA ALA A 63 5.66 -15.92 -6.55
C ALA A 63 5.53 -14.82 -7.61
N THR A 64 4.91 -15.15 -8.74
CA THR A 64 4.64 -14.24 -9.88
C THR A 64 3.22 -14.43 -10.38
N GLY A 65 2.73 -13.52 -11.21
CA GLY A 65 1.40 -13.65 -11.83
C GLY A 65 0.26 -13.51 -10.81
N LEU A 66 0.55 -12.84 -9.69
CA LEU A 66 -0.47 -12.30 -8.81
C LEU A 66 -1.15 -11.12 -9.53
N GLY A 67 -2.32 -10.70 -9.05
CA GLY A 67 -3.04 -9.57 -9.66
C GLY A 67 -2.41 -8.25 -9.24
N MET A 68 -2.78 -7.76 -8.06
CA MET A 68 -2.24 -6.58 -7.42
C MET A 68 -1.98 -6.91 -5.93
N PRO A 69 -0.91 -7.66 -5.61
CA PRO A 69 -0.61 -8.08 -4.25
C PRO A 69 -0.39 -6.87 -3.33
N ARG A 70 -1.04 -6.85 -2.17
CA ARG A 70 -0.96 -5.76 -1.18
C ARG A 70 -0.34 -6.27 0.11
N GLY A 71 -1.13 -6.67 1.10
CA GLY A 71 -0.62 -7.14 2.39
C GLY A 71 -0.07 -8.56 2.32
N VAL A 72 0.99 -8.84 3.07
CA VAL A 72 1.55 -10.19 3.26
C VAL A 72 1.68 -10.50 4.75
N LEU A 73 1.51 -11.77 5.12
CA LEU A 73 1.71 -12.25 6.48
C LEU A 73 2.42 -13.61 6.43
N PRO A 74 3.74 -13.65 6.69
CA PRO A 74 4.49 -14.90 6.82
C PRO A 74 3.96 -15.73 7.98
N MET A 75 3.84 -17.05 7.77
CA MET A 75 3.30 -17.99 8.74
C MET A 75 4.40 -18.88 9.33
N PRO A 76 4.26 -19.39 10.56
CA PRO A 76 5.28 -20.23 11.21
C PRO A 76 5.63 -21.54 10.48
N ASP A 77 4.73 -22.04 9.63
CA ASP A 77 4.93 -23.25 8.82
C ASP A 77 5.68 -22.98 7.50
N GLY A 78 6.13 -21.74 7.28
CA GLY A 78 6.82 -21.31 6.06
C GLY A 78 5.88 -20.98 4.90
N SER A 79 4.56 -21.08 5.08
CA SER A 79 3.57 -20.51 4.16
C SER A 79 3.43 -18.99 4.38
N ALA A 80 2.64 -18.33 3.56
CA ALA A 80 2.21 -16.95 3.81
C ALA A 80 0.74 -16.76 3.46
N LEU A 81 0.09 -15.82 4.13
CA LEU A 81 -1.18 -15.25 3.66
C LEU A 81 -0.89 -13.98 2.88
N LEU A 82 -1.66 -13.72 1.84
CA LEU A 82 -1.49 -12.55 0.99
C LEU A 82 -2.86 -11.98 0.58
N THR A 83 -3.05 -10.68 0.73
CA THR A 83 -4.20 -9.99 0.12
C THR A 83 -3.81 -9.56 -1.29
N ASP A 84 -4.63 -9.94 -2.27
CA ASP A 84 -4.49 -9.50 -3.66
C ASP A 84 -5.71 -8.66 -4.01
N MET A 85 -5.47 -7.40 -4.35
CA MET A 85 -6.53 -6.44 -4.61
C MET A 85 -7.28 -6.76 -5.90
N GLY A 86 -6.62 -7.38 -6.89
CA GLY A 86 -7.14 -7.64 -8.23
C GLY A 86 -7.45 -6.40 -9.09
N GLY A 87 -7.68 -5.24 -8.48
CA GLY A 87 -7.97 -3.98 -9.13
C GLY A 87 -8.69 -2.99 -8.22
N TRP A 88 -8.77 -1.73 -8.65
CA TRP A 88 -9.44 -0.66 -7.88
C TRP A 88 -10.98 -0.77 -7.81
N GLY A 89 -11.57 -1.65 -8.62
CA GLY A 89 -13.01 -1.91 -8.59
C GLY A 89 -13.44 -2.64 -7.31
N LYS A 90 -14.68 -2.39 -6.85
CA LYS A 90 -15.23 -3.10 -5.68
C LYS A 90 -15.29 -4.60 -5.91
N ASN A 91 -15.11 -5.37 -4.84
CA ASN A 91 -15.28 -6.83 -4.79
C ASN A 91 -14.44 -7.63 -5.82
N LYS A 92 -13.29 -7.09 -6.24
CA LYS A 92 -12.35 -7.78 -7.14
C LYS A 92 -11.25 -8.56 -6.41
N GLY A 93 -11.11 -8.31 -5.11
CA GLY A 93 -10.00 -8.82 -4.33
C GLY A 93 -10.18 -10.26 -3.85
N ARG A 94 -9.07 -10.84 -3.44
CA ARG A 94 -8.96 -12.21 -2.94
C ARG A 94 -7.98 -12.30 -1.77
N LEU A 95 -8.19 -13.30 -0.91
CA LEU A 95 -7.22 -13.74 0.08
C LEU A 95 -6.58 -15.01 -0.43
N LEU A 96 -5.25 -15.04 -0.48
CA LEU A 96 -4.45 -16.16 -0.93
C LEU A 96 -3.69 -16.78 0.24
N ARG A 97 -3.51 -18.10 0.18
CA ARG A 97 -2.46 -18.82 0.91
C ARG A 97 -1.37 -19.21 -0.08
N LEU A 98 -0.15 -18.81 0.21
CA LEU A 98 1.03 -19.17 -0.56
C LEU A 98 1.73 -20.34 0.12
N VAL A 99 1.84 -21.46 -0.57
CA VAL A 99 2.44 -22.70 -0.04
C VAL A 99 3.79 -22.91 -0.70
N ARG A 100 4.83 -23.05 0.12
CA ARG A 100 6.21 -23.22 -0.36
C ARG A 100 6.37 -24.57 -1.06
N HIS A 101 7.02 -24.55 -2.23
CA HIS A 101 7.54 -25.73 -2.91
C HIS A 101 9.02 -25.50 -3.28
N GLN A 102 9.65 -26.48 -3.95
CA GLN A 102 11.01 -26.29 -4.45
C GLN A 102 11.02 -25.18 -5.51
N GLY A 103 11.75 -24.09 -5.25
CA GLY A 103 11.89 -23.00 -6.22
C GLY A 103 10.79 -21.93 -6.22
N GLY A 104 9.83 -21.96 -5.30
CA GLY A 104 8.76 -20.95 -5.30
C GLY A 104 7.62 -21.23 -4.33
N PHE A 105 6.49 -20.56 -4.58
CA PHE A 105 5.24 -20.70 -3.85
C PHE A 105 4.06 -20.89 -4.80
N ASP A 106 3.22 -21.86 -4.50
CA ASP A 106 1.91 -22.05 -5.14
C ASP A 106 0.86 -21.18 -4.45
N SER A 107 -0.03 -20.54 -5.22
CA SER A 107 -1.12 -19.74 -4.67
C SER A 107 -2.44 -20.50 -4.61
N ILE A 108 -3.01 -20.61 -3.41
CA ILE A 108 -4.35 -21.17 -3.18
C ILE A 108 -5.28 -20.03 -2.79
N THR A 109 -6.39 -19.88 -3.51
CA THR A 109 -7.40 -18.87 -3.15
C THR A 109 -8.25 -19.36 -1.98
N LEU A 110 -8.26 -18.60 -0.87
CA LEU A 110 -9.06 -18.88 0.32
C LEU A 110 -10.40 -18.13 0.30
N LEU A 111 -10.39 -16.87 -0.14
CA LEU A 111 -11.56 -16.01 -0.25
C LEU A 111 -11.51 -15.22 -1.56
N ASN A 112 -12.69 -14.90 -2.10
CA ASN A 112 -12.88 -14.03 -3.26
C ASN A 112 -13.92 -12.95 -2.93
N GLY A 113 -14.01 -11.93 -3.79
CA GLY A 113 -15.05 -10.91 -3.68
C GLY A 113 -14.78 -9.85 -2.61
N LEU A 114 -13.53 -9.71 -2.17
CA LEU A 114 -13.14 -8.72 -1.16
C LEU A 114 -13.10 -7.31 -1.77
N ASP A 115 -13.56 -6.29 -1.05
CA ASP A 115 -13.52 -4.90 -1.51
C ASP A 115 -12.16 -4.25 -1.23
N ARG A 116 -11.34 -4.14 -2.28
CA ARG A 116 -9.99 -3.55 -2.26
C ARG A 116 -9.18 -3.96 -1.00
N PRO A 117 -8.94 -5.26 -0.78
CA PRO A 117 -8.25 -5.73 0.42
C PRO A 117 -6.81 -5.24 0.46
N HIS A 118 -6.32 -4.94 1.66
CA HIS A 118 -4.97 -4.43 1.88
C HIS A 118 -4.35 -4.92 3.19
N GLY A 119 -4.69 -4.29 4.32
CA GLY A 119 -4.08 -4.58 5.61
C GLY A 119 -4.25 -6.06 5.99
N LEU A 120 -3.16 -6.68 6.42
CA LEU A 120 -3.16 -8.05 6.91
C LEU A 120 -2.21 -8.13 8.12
N GLN A 121 -2.75 -8.40 9.31
CA GLN A 121 -1.96 -8.48 10.54
C GLN A 121 -2.39 -9.68 11.38
N LEU A 122 -1.43 -10.31 12.07
CA LEU A 122 -1.74 -11.21 13.17
C LEU A 122 -2.10 -10.39 14.41
N GLY A 123 -3.28 -10.65 14.97
CA GLY A 123 -3.75 -10.04 16.21
C GLY A 123 -3.13 -10.68 17.45
N PRO A 124 -3.17 -9.99 18.60
CA PRO A 124 -2.69 -10.53 19.87
C PRO A 124 -3.51 -11.74 20.37
N ASP A 125 -4.71 -11.94 19.82
CA ASP A 125 -5.59 -13.09 20.07
C ASP A 125 -5.25 -14.31 19.20
N GLY A 126 -4.22 -14.23 18.35
CA GLY A 126 -3.80 -15.28 17.43
C GLY A 126 -4.66 -15.40 16.17
N LEU A 127 -5.65 -14.51 15.97
CA LEU A 127 -6.45 -14.44 14.75
C LEU A 127 -5.82 -13.48 13.73
N VAL A 128 -6.12 -13.67 12.45
CA VAL A 128 -5.66 -12.75 11.40
C VAL A 128 -6.73 -11.73 11.10
N TYR A 129 -6.33 -10.46 11.11
CA TYR A 129 -7.15 -9.31 10.79
C TYR A 129 -6.88 -8.90 9.34
N LEU A 130 -7.95 -8.66 8.60
CA LEU A 130 -7.95 -8.29 7.19
C LEU A 130 -8.71 -6.98 7.00
N GLY A 131 -8.05 -6.00 6.40
CA GLY A 131 -8.62 -4.70 6.05
C GLY A 131 -9.11 -4.69 4.61
N GLU A 132 -10.39 -4.37 4.45
CA GLU A 132 -11.04 -3.96 3.20
C GLU A 132 -11.29 -2.45 3.26
N ALA A 133 -11.67 -1.83 2.13
CA ALA A 133 -11.85 -0.37 2.07
C ALA A 133 -12.80 0.18 3.16
N GLY A 134 -13.92 -0.51 3.41
CA GLY A 134 -14.97 -0.09 4.34
C GLY A 134 -15.05 -0.86 5.66
N ARG A 135 -14.18 -1.85 5.90
CA ARG A 135 -14.23 -2.67 7.12
C ARG A 135 -12.92 -3.36 7.45
N ILE A 136 -12.76 -3.75 8.70
CA ILE A 136 -11.77 -4.71 9.15
C ILE A 136 -12.51 -5.95 9.68
N SER A 137 -12.11 -7.12 9.21
CA SER A 137 -12.63 -8.41 9.68
C SER A 137 -11.49 -9.25 10.24
N ARG A 138 -11.82 -10.31 10.98
CA ARG A 138 -10.84 -11.31 11.44
C ARG A 138 -11.28 -12.73 11.13
N PHE A 139 -10.33 -13.65 11.08
CA PHE A 139 -10.57 -15.07 10.85
C PHE A 139 -9.45 -15.93 11.46
N ASN A 140 -9.71 -17.24 11.62
CA ASN A 140 -8.68 -18.18 12.05
C ASN A 140 -7.75 -18.53 10.87
N PRO A 141 -6.44 -18.24 10.97
CA PRO A 141 -5.50 -18.46 9.86
C PRO A 141 -5.31 -19.92 9.46
N THR A 142 -5.63 -20.88 10.33
CA THR A 142 -5.46 -22.32 10.05
C THR A 142 -6.63 -22.92 9.28
N ASP A 143 -7.75 -22.21 9.16
CA ASP A 143 -8.92 -22.72 8.46
C ASP A 143 -8.61 -22.90 6.97
N ALA A 144 -9.01 -24.03 6.41
CA ALA A 144 -8.93 -24.27 4.96
C ALA A 144 -9.91 -23.37 4.18
N GLN A 145 -11.04 -23.01 4.80
CA GLN A 145 -12.05 -22.11 4.27
C GLN A 145 -12.43 -21.10 5.37
N PRO A 146 -11.68 -20.00 5.50
CA PRO A 146 -11.87 -19.07 6.60
C PRO A 146 -13.23 -18.39 6.53
N ARG A 147 -13.85 -18.15 7.70
CA ARG A 147 -15.06 -17.31 7.81
C ARG A 147 -14.68 -15.97 8.42
N LEU A 148 -14.99 -14.89 7.70
CA LEU A 148 -14.75 -13.53 8.18
C LEU A 148 -15.76 -13.16 9.27
N THR A 149 -15.24 -12.71 10.41
CA THR A 149 -16.03 -12.05 11.45
C THR A 149 -15.72 -10.56 11.40
N THR A 150 -16.71 -9.72 11.15
CA THR A 150 -16.54 -8.27 11.16
C THR A 150 -16.07 -7.79 12.54
N VAL A 151 -15.04 -6.94 12.55
CA VAL A 151 -14.44 -6.34 13.76
C VAL A 151 -14.84 -4.88 13.84
N ILE A 152 -14.64 -4.15 12.74
CA ILE A 152 -15.01 -2.74 12.57
C ILE A 152 -15.61 -2.60 11.18
N ASP A 153 -16.73 -1.90 11.03
CA ASP A 153 -17.35 -1.60 9.74
C ASP A 153 -17.62 -0.09 9.58
N GLN A 154 -18.28 0.26 8.48
CA GLN A 154 -18.66 1.64 8.14
C GLN A 154 -17.47 2.60 8.12
N LEU A 155 -16.30 2.08 7.74
CA LEU A 155 -15.11 2.89 7.53
C LEU A 155 -15.24 3.68 6.21
N PRO A 156 -14.70 4.92 6.11
CA PRO A 156 -14.75 5.68 4.87
C PRO A 156 -14.07 4.94 3.72
N ASP A 157 -14.82 4.53 2.69
CA ASP A 157 -14.36 3.62 1.63
C ASP A 157 -14.28 4.29 0.24
N ASP A 158 -14.40 5.62 0.20
CA ASP A 158 -14.53 6.45 -0.99
C ASP A 158 -13.34 7.43 -1.18
N GLY A 159 -13.52 8.42 -2.06
CA GLY A 159 -12.51 9.45 -2.33
C GLY A 159 -11.20 8.90 -2.92
N ARG A 160 -10.13 9.68 -2.81
CA ARG A 160 -8.81 9.32 -3.35
C ARG A 160 -8.10 8.20 -2.57
N HIS A 161 -8.25 8.18 -1.25
CA HIS A 161 -7.51 7.24 -0.38
C HIS A 161 -8.46 6.34 0.44
N PRO A 162 -9.08 5.32 -0.19
CA PRO A 162 -10.06 4.46 0.47
C PRO A 162 -9.45 3.27 1.24
N ILE A 163 -8.15 3.00 1.07
CA ILE A 163 -7.50 1.79 1.56
C ILE A 163 -7.30 1.81 3.08
N LYS A 164 -7.46 0.64 3.74
CA LYS A 164 -7.23 0.47 5.19
C LYS A 164 -5.95 -0.30 5.48
N VAL A 165 -4.94 0.44 5.93
CA VAL A 165 -3.77 -0.08 6.63
C VAL A 165 -3.98 0.08 8.13
N PHE A 166 -3.52 -0.89 8.90
CA PHE A 166 -3.56 -0.82 10.35
C PHE A 166 -2.44 -1.65 10.98
N VAL A 167 -2.11 -1.29 12.22
CA VAL A 167 -1.15 -1.99 13.08
C VAL A 167 -1.73 -2.18 14.49
N PHE A 168 -1.27 -3.20 15.20
CA PHE A 168 -1.59 -3.41 16.60
C PHE A 168 -0.58 -2.70 17.50
N GLY A 169 -1.08 -1.89 18.42
CA GLY A 169 -0.33 -1.38 19.57
C GLY A 169 0.04 -2.49 20.54
N LYS A 170 1.00 -2.21 21.44
CA LYS A 170 1.42 -3.13 22.51
C LYS A 170 0.29 -3.47 23.48
N ASP A 171 -0.69 -2.60 23.58
CA ASP A 171 -1.89 -2.73 24.40
C ASP A 171 -3.03 -3.48 23.68
N GLY A 172 -2.80 -3.97 22.46
CA GLY A 172 -3.80 -4.64 21.64
C GLY A 172 -4.78 -3.69 20.93
N ALA A 173 -4.58 -2.37 21.03
CA ALA A 173 -5.37 -1.41 20.26
C ALA A 173 -5.02 -1.48 18.76
N LEU A 174 -6.00 -1.19 17.91
CA LEU A 174 -5.79 -1.05 16.47
C LEU A 174 -5.57 0.43 16.12
N PHE A 175 -4.50 0.74 15.41
CA PHE A 175 -4.28 2.06 14.80
C PHE A 175 -4.55 1.96 13.30
N VAL A 176 -5.54 2.69 12.80
CA VAL A 176 -6.10 2.53 11.46
C VAL A 176 -5.94 3.82 10.66
N ASN A 177 -5.39 3.72 9.45
CA ASN A 177 -5.29 4.82 8.49
C ASN A 177 -6.65 5.21 7.90
N PHE A 178 -6.99 6.49 7.97
CA PHE A 178 -8.12 7.09 7.30
C PHE A 178 -7.59 8.18 6.35
N GLY A 179 -7.23 7.81 5.13
CA GLY A 179 -6.67 8.76 4.17
C GLY A 179 -7.65 9.88 3.76
N SER A 180 -7.13 10.93 3.14
CA SER A 180 -7.90 12.09 2.68
C SER A 180 -8.81 11.76 1.48
N ALA A 181 -9.90 12.51 1.34
CA ALA A 181 -10.81 12.34 0.20
C ALA A 181 -10.26 13.01 -1.08
N THR A 182 -9.47 14.06 -0.89
CA THR A 182 -8.86 14.90 -1.93
C THR A 182 -7.33 14.93 -1.82
N ASP A 183 -6.65 15.55 -2.78
CA ASP A 183 -5.19 15.70 -2.75
C ASP A 183 -4.74 16.78 -1.76
N ASN A 184 -5.33 17.97 -1.87
CA ASN A 184 -5.05 19.10 -0.98
C ASN A 184 -6.31 19.99 -0.81
N CYS A 185 -7.44 19.34 -0.50
CA CYS A 185 -8.75 19.97 -0.34
C CYS A 185 -9.35 20.62 -1.60
N GLU A 186 -8.87 20.24 -2.79
CA GLU A 186 -9.33 20.87 -4.03
C GLU A 186 -10.85 20.75 -4.23
N GLY A 187 -11.48 21.86 -4.62
CA GLY A 187 -12.94 21.94 -4.79
C GLY A 187 -13.75 21.93 -3.50
N ARG A 188 -13.09 21.95 -2.32
CA ARG A 188 -13.72 21.83 -1.00
C ARG A 188 -13.23 22.88 0.01
N ILE A 189 -12.61 23.95 -0.47
CA ILE A 189 -12.15 25.11 0.32
C ILE A 189 -13.29 26.14 0.42
N ASP A 190 -13.64 26.53 1.64
CA ASP A 190 -14.54 27.64 1.96
C ASP A 190 -13.74 28.77 2.62
N THR A 191 -13.37 29.77 1.82
CA THR A 191 -12.55 30.91 2.27
C THR A 191 -13.28 31.88 3.20
N SER A 192 -14.59 31.69 3.43
CA SER A 192 -15.32 32.46 4.44
C SER A 192 -15.07 31.98 5.87
N GLN A 193 -14.52 30.77 6.04
CA GLN A 193 -14.18 30.19 7.33
C GLN A 193 -12.80 30.68 7.83
N PRO A 194 -12.54 30.61 9.15
CA PRO A 194 -11.21 30.83 9.71
C PRO A 194 -10.13 29.95 9.02
N PRO A 195 -8.87 30.41 8.88
CA PRO A 195 -7.84 29.74 8.07
C PRO A 195 -7.73 28.22 8.25
N LEU A 196 -7.77 27.73 9.50
CA LEU A 196 -7.65 26.30 9.83
C LEU A 196 -8.99 25.53 9.82
N GLN A 197 -10.04 26.14 9.28
CA GLN A 197 -11.38 25.56 9.14
C GLN A 197 -11.90 25.63 7.69
N GLN A 198 -11.11 26.17 6.76
CA GLN A 198 -11.51 26.36 5.37
C GLN A 198 -11.69 25.04 4.62
N CYS A 199 -11.02 23.96 5.04
CA CYS A 199 -11.10 22.70 4.34
C CYS A 199 -12.22 21.79 4.86
N LYS A 200 -13.18 21.45 3.98
CA LYS A 200 -14.28 20.51 4.34
C LYS A 200 -13.84 19.05 4.51
N ASP A 201 -12.68 18.63 3.98
CA ASP A 201 -12.14 17.29 4.27
C ASP A 201 -11.81 17.10 5.76
N MET A 202 -11.52 18.20 6.46
CA MET A 202 -11.19 18.18 7.90
C MET A 202 -12.42 18.20 8.81
N GLN A 203 -13.63 18.25 8.23
CA GLN A 203 -14.89 18.36 8.96
C GLN A 203 -15.77 17.09 8.81
N THR A 204 -15.22 16.00 8.28
CA THR A 204 -15.96 14.73 8.16
C THR A 204 -16.10 14.02 9.50
N ASP A 205 -17.13 13.19 9.64
CA ASP A 205 -17.29 12.27 10.77
C ASP A 205 -17.54 10.85 10.23
N PRO A 206 -16.62 9.89 10.44
CA PRO A 206 -15.32 10.06 11.09
C PRO A 206 -14.38 10.98 10.29
N GLN A 207 -13.53 11.74 10.98
CA GLN A 207 -12.56 12.63 10.36
C GLN A 207 -11.52 11.85 9.55
N ARG A 208 -11.33 12.24 8.29
CA ARG A 208 -10.29 11.74 7.38
C ARG A 208 -8.94 12.45 7.56
N ALA A 209 -7.94 12.02 6.80
CA ALA A 209 -6.56 12.46 6.92
C ALA A 209 -6.05 12.30 8.36
N SER A 210 -6.21 11.10 8.90
CA SER A 210 -6.06 10.83 10.32
C SER A 210 -5.68 9.37 10.59
N ILE A 211 -5.20 9.14 11.82
CA ILE A 211 -5.08 7.80 12.39
C ILE A 211 -6.14 7.67 13.48
N TRP A 212 -6.95 6.62 13.41
CA TRP A 212 -7.93 6.27 14.44
C TRP A 212 -7.41 5.15 15.32
N ARG A 213 -7.62 5.26 16.63
CA ARG A 213 -7.31 4.20 17.60
C ARG A 213 -8.60 3.51 18.02
N TYR A 214 -8.66 2.20 17.81
CA TYR A 214 -9.77 1.35 18.22
C TYR A 214 -9.35 0.46 19.40
N THR A 215 -10.22 0.39 20.40
CA THR A 215 -10.03 -0.47 21.59
C THR A 215 -11.28 -1.27 21.87
N GLN A 216 -11.13 -2.44 22.49
CA GLN A 216 -12.29 -3.20 22.95
C GLN A 216 -12.86 -2.64 24.24
N GLN A 217 -14.17 -2.39 24.25
CA GLN A 217 -14.96 -2.01 25.42
C GLN A 217 -16.24 -2.85 25.42
N ASN A 218 -16.49 -3.61 26.49
CA ASN A 218 -17.65 -4.51 26.60
C ASN A 218 -17.82 -5.47 25.40
N GLY A 219 -16.71 -5.98 24.86
CA GLY A 219 -16.70 -6.89 23.72
C GLY A 219 -16.89 -6.23 22.35
N GLN A 220 -17.03 -4.90 22.28
CA GLN A 220 -17.18 -4.14 21.03
C GLN A 220 -15.96 -3.26 20.78
N TRP A 221 -15.60 -3.06 19.51
CA TRP A 221 -14.52 -2.15 19.13
C TRP A 221 -15.02 -0.72 19.06
N GLN A 222 -14.44 0.16 19.88
CA GLN A 222 -14.76 1.59 19.93
C GLN A 222 -13.60 2.39 19.38
N GLY A 223 -13.89 3.25 18.40
CA GLY A 223 -12.92 4.11 17.74
C GLY A 223 -12.89 5.53 18.29
N LYS A 224 -11.71 6.10 18.41
CA LYS A 224 -11.50 7.53 18.60
C LYS A 224 -10.38 8.01 17.68
N GLN A 225 -10.47 9.25 17.20
CA GLN A 225 -9.35 9.86 16.49
C GLN A 225 -8.13 9.91 17.41
N TYR A 226 -6.99 9.44 16.91
CA TYR A 226 -5.73 9.41 17.64
C TYR A 226 -4.80 10.55 17.22
N ALA A 227 -4.69 10.80 15.92
CA ALA A 227 -3.94 11.91 15.34
C ALA A 227 -4.62 12.40 14.06
N ALA A 228 -4.42 13.68 13.72
CA ALA A 228 -5.04 14.34 12.58
C ALA A 228 -4.01 14.98 11.64
N GLY A 229 -4.44 15.46 10.48
CA GLY A 229 -3.60 16.19 9.54
C GLY A 229 -2.54 15.33 8.86
N LEU A 230 -2.86 14.05 8.62
CA LEU A 230 -2.01 13.06 7.97
C LEU A 230 -2.69 12.61 6.68
N ARG A 231 -2.25 13.11 5.51
CA ARG A 231 -2.97 12.96 4.23
C ARG A 231 -3.29 11.50 3.91
N ASN A 232 -2.31 10.61 3.98
CA ASN A 232 -2.47 9.19 3.72
C ASN A 232 -1.36 8.35 4.37
N SER A 233 -1.67 7.79 5.54
CA SER A 233 -0.74 7.02 6.38
C SER A 233 -0.66 5.55 6.00
N MET A 234 -0.07 5.24 4.84
CA MET A 234 0.01 3.87 4.33
C MET A 234 1.15 3.04 4.93
N ALA A 235 2.23 3.68 5.38
CA ALA A 235 3.32 3.04 6.10
C ALA A 235 3.15 3.31 7.60
N LEU A 236 2.79 2.26 8.36
CA LEU A 236 2.62 2.30 9.82
C LEU A 236 3.46 1.20 10.46
N ALA A 237 4.13 1.50 11.58
CA ALA A 237 4.81 0.50 12.39
C ALA A 237 4.80 0.89 13.88
N ILE A 238 4.67 -0.13 14.73
CA ILE A 238 4.90 0.00 16.18
C ILE A 238 6.31 -0.48 16.49
N HIS A 239 7.10 0.38 17.13
CA HIS A 239 8.37 -0.05 17.71
C HIS A 239 8.08 -0.92 18.96
N GLN A 240 8.41 -2.20 18.92
CA GLN A 240 7.99 -3.16 19.95
C GLN A 240 8.62 -2.90 21.32
N GLY A 241 9.84 -2.32 21.37
CA GLY A 241 10.49 -1.95 22.62
C GLY A 241 9.75 -0.84 23.36
N THR A 242 9.54 0.30 22.68
CA THR A 242 9.01 1.54 23.28
C THR A 242 7.49 1.68 23.18
N GLY A 243 6.84 0.97 22.25
CA GLY A 243 5.43 1.15 21.91
C GLY A 243 5.14 2.37 21.03
N ALA A 244 6.17 3.09 20.58
CA ALA A 244 6.03 4.25 19.71
C ALA A 244 5.38 3.89 18.38
N LEU A 245 4.38 4.67 17.97
CA LEU A 245 3.75 4.59 16.65
C LEU A 245 4.50 5.49 15.68
N TRP A 246 5.07 4.86 14.65
CA TRP A 246 5.72 5.53 13.54
C TRP A 246 4.79 5.53 12.34
N GLN A 247 4.85 6.61 11.58
CA GLN A 247 4.10 6.76 10.34
C GLN A 247 4.96 7.43 9.29
N ALA A 248 4.91 6.93 8.06
CA ALA A 248 5.44 7.66 6.92
C ALA A 248 4.30 8.09 5.98
N GLU A 249 4.38 9.34 5.56
CA GLU A 249 3.33 10.10 4.89
C GLU A 249 3.46 10.00 3.37
N ASN A 250 2.31 9.97 2.69
CA ASN A 250 2.25 10.24 1.26
C ASN A 250 1.65 11.65 1.11
N SER A 251 2.53 12.64 1.00
CA SER A 251 2.24 14.06 0.91
C SER A 251 1.52 14.43 -0.39
N ARG A 252 1.20 15.71 -0.54
CA ARG A 252 0.36 16.22 -1.65
C ARG A 252 1.06 16.11 -3.01
N ASP A 253 0.25 16.04 -4.05
CA ASP A 253 0.69 16.12 -5.44
C ASP A 253 0.57 17.56 -5.99
N TYR A 254 1.15 17.77 -7.18
CA TYR A 254 0.88 18.91 -8.05
C TYR A 254 1.08 20.30 -7.44
N ILE A 255 1.94 20.43 -6.42
CA ILE A 255 2.22 21.72 -5.77
C ILE A 255 2.83 22.74 -6.75
N ASN A 256 3.53 22.26 -7.78
CA ASN A 256 4.05 23.07 -8.88
C ASN A 256 2.96 23.82 -9.66
N ARG A 257 1.70 23.36 -9.63
CA ARG A 257 0.57 24.10 -10.23
C ARG A 257 0.11 25.29 -9.39
N LYS A 258 0.62 25.41 -8.16
CA LYS A 258 0.18 26.37 -7.15
C LYS A 258 1.29 27.31 -6.73
N LEU A 259 2.54 26.84 -6.72
CA LEU A 259 3.72 27.64 -6.43
C LEU A 259 4.27 28.32 -7.69
N PRO A 260 4.25 29.67 -7.77
CA PRO A 260 4.88 30.38 -8.87
C PRO A 260 6.37 30.05 -8.98
N GLY A 261 6.82 29.73 -10.19
CA GLY A 261 8.24 29.45 -10.48
C GLY A 261 8.69 28.00 -10.25
N LEU A 262 7.89 27.17 -9.58
CA LEU A 262 8.19 25.74 -9.44
C LEU A 262 7.77 25.00 -10.72
N LYS A 263 8.76 24.54 -11.51
CA LYS A 263 8.48 23.88 -12.81
C LYS A 263 8.00 22.44 -12.66
N SER A 264 8.47 21.74 -11.65
CA SER A 264 8.19 20.33 -11.39
C SER A 264 8.05 20.12 -9.89
N ASP A 265 7.15 19.21 -9.49
CA ASP A 265 6.95 18.78 -8.10
C ASP A 265 7.83 17.58 -7.72
N GLU A 266 8.73 17.09 -8.59
CA GLU A 266 9.52 15.86 -8.36
C GLU A 266 10.15 15.71 -6.97
N ASN A 267 10.64 16.82 -6.41
CA ASN A 267 11.31 16.85 -5.11
C ASN A 267 10.58 17.72 -4.07
N LEU A 268 9.35 18.16 -4.35
CA LEU A 268 8.57 18.98 -3.43
C LEU A 268 7.06 18.75 -3.64
N PRO A 269 6.27 18.50 -2.58
CA PRO A 269 6.68 18.42 -1.18
C PRO A 269 7.55 17.19 -0.88
N HIS A 270 8.35 17.28 0.16
CA HIS A 270 8.94 16.08 0.75
C HIS A 270 7.84 15.17 1.32
N GLU A 271 8.12 13.87 1.31
CA GLU A 271 7.38 12.92 2.13
C GLU A 271 7.87 13.06 3.59
N GLU A 272 7.12 12.54 4.57
CA GLU A 272 7.42 12.77 5.98
C GLU A 272 7.53 11.45 6.75
N LEU A 273 8.48 11.37 7.68
CA LEU A 273 8.47 10.38 8.75
C LEU A 273 8.06 11.10 10.04
N ASN A 274 7.01 10.60 10.67
CA ASN A 274 6.40 11.17 11.86
C ASN A 274 6.44 10.17 13.03
N LEU A 275 6.79 10.69 14.22
CA LEU A 275 6.51 10.02 15.49
C LEU A 275 5.11 10.46 15.94
N ILE A 276 4.18 9.51 16.00
CA ILE A 276 2.75 9.80 16.22
C ILE A 276 2.42 9.89 17.71
N HIS A 277 1.79 10.99 18.09
CA HIS A 277 1.32 11.25 19.45
C HIS A 277 -0.20 11.46 19.49
N GLU A 278 -0.82 10.99 20.57
CA GLU A 278 -2.26 11.18 20.79
C GLU A 278 -2.64 12.67 20.80
N GLY A 279 -3.72 13.02 20.12
CA GLY A 279 -4.27 14.37 20.05
C GLY A 279 -3.47 15.33 19.15
N SER A 280 -2.36 14.89 18.56
CA SER A 280 -1.54 15.75 17.70
C SER A 280 -2.13 15.91 16.30
N ASN A 281 -1.85 17.06 15.70
CA ASN A 281 -2.20 17.37 14.31
C ASN A 281 -0.91 17.68 13.53
N TYR A 282 -0.73 17.03 12.39
CA TYR A 282 0.48 17.06 11.55
C TYR A 282 0.34 18.00 10.34
N GLY A 283 -0.75 18.79 10.29
CA GLY A 283 -0.81 20.00 9.48
C GLY A 283 -1.52 19.87 8.14
N TRP A 284 -1.63 18.69 7.53
CA TRP A 284 -2.41 18.57 6.28
C TRP A 284 -3.87 18.99 6.49
N PRO A 285 -4.51 19.73 5.56
CA PRO A 285 -3.98 20.22 4.29
C PRO A 285 -3.39 21.65 4.36
N TYR A 286 -3.37 22.24 5.55
CA TYR A 286 -2.97 23.63 5.77
C TYR A 286 -1.46 23.82 5.68
N CYS A 287 -0.70 22.79 6.05
CA CYS A 287 0.75 22.79 6.07
C CYS A 287 1.31 21.54 5.38
N TYR A 288 2.55 21.65 4.90
CA TYR A 288 3.30 20.57 4.27
C TYR A 288 4.78 20.66 4.63
N ASP A 289 5.53 19.57 4.41
CA ASP A 289 6.98 19.56 4.59
C ASP A 289 7.33 19.88 6.07
N ASN A 290 8.40 20.62 6.33
CA ASN A 290 8.74 21.05 7.69
C ASN A 290 7.92 22.29 8.13
N ASN A 291 6.61 22.10 8.29
CA ASN A 291 5.62 23.10 8.72
C ASN A 291 5.58 24.36 7.84
N MET A 292 5.60 24.19 6.51
CA MET A 292 5.37 25.29 5.57
C MET A 292 3.88 25.48 5.31
N ALA A 293 3.40 26.72 5.30
CA ALA A 293 2.02 27.04 4.91
C ALA A 293 1.79 26.65 3.45
N ALA A 294 0.74 25.86 3.20
CA ALA A 294 0.37 25.46 1.86
C ALA A 294 -0.10 26.69 1.04
N PRO A 295 0.20 26.75 -0.27
CA PRO A 295 -0.18 27.89 -1.12
C PRO A 295 -1.68 28.19 -1.13
N GLU A 296 -2.52 27.18 -0.92
CA GLU A 296 -3.96 27.30 -0.82
C GLU A 296 -4.44 27.92 0.51
N PHE A 297 -3.58 27.93 1.53
CA PHE A 297 -3.87 28.38 2.90
C PHE A 297 -2.74 29.29 3.42
N PRO A 298 -2.46 30.43 2.76
CA PRO A 298 -1.30 31.27 3.05
C PRO A 298 -1.30 31.86 4.47
N ASP A 299 -2.47 31.96 5.11
CA ASP A 299 -2.64 32.49 6.46
C ASP A 299 -2.62 31.40 7.56
N ALA A 300 -2.31 30.15 7.22
CA ALA A 300 -2.21 29.07 8.19
C ALA A 300 -1.00 29.26 9.12
N ASP A 301 -1.24 29.30 10.43
CA ASP A 301 -0.17 29.27 11.43
C ASP A 301 0.32 27.83 11.62
N CYS A 302 1.32 27.44 10.81
CA CYS A 302 1.91 26.12 10.87
C CYS A 302 2.76 25.88 12.12
N GLY A 303 3.01 26.89 12.97
CA GLY A 303 3.66 26.72 14.26
C GLY A 303 2.82 25.90 15.25
N LEU A 304 1.52 25.73 14.98
CA LEU A 304 0.57 25.01 15.83
C LEU A 304 0.58 23.48 15.61
N PHE A 305 1.23 22.99 14.56
CA PHE A 305 1.23 21.58 14.17
C PHE A 305 2.53 20.86 14.55
N ALA A 306 2.41 19.55 14.81
CA ALA A 306 3.56 18.70 15.05
C ALA A 306 4.46 18.65 13.80
N LYS A 307 5.77 18.70 14.02
CA LYS A 307 6.77 18.63 12.95
C LYS A 307 7.09 17.18 12.59
N PRO A 308 7.44 16.91 11.32
CA PRO A 308 8.07 15.65 10.96
C PRO A 308 9.41 15.49 11.64
N VAL A 309 9.75 14.27 12.02
CA VAL A 309 11.05 13.97 12.65
C VAL A 309 12.14 13.76 11.61
N MET A 310 11.76 13.46 10.37
CA MET A 310 12.64 13.39 9.21
C MET A 310 11.85 13.65 7.93
N LEU A 311 12.41 14.43 7.02
CA LEU A 311 11.89 14.55 5.66
C LEU A 311 12.45 13.42 4.80
N LEU A 312 11.59 12.86 3.96
CA LEU A 312 11.89 11.82 2.99
C LEU A 312 11.80 12.41 1.57
N PRO A 313 12.49 11.84 0.57
CA PRO A 313 12.47 12.37 -0.79
C PRO A 313 11.03 12.53 -1.33
N GLY A 314 10.77 13.63 -2.03
CA GLY A 314 9.44 13.90 -2.60
C GLY A 314 8.98 12.78 -3.54
N HIS A 315 7.69 12.43 -3.46
CA HIS A 315 7.08 11.35 -4.25
C HIS A 315 7.75 9.98 -4.12
N ALA A 316 8.50 9.72 -3.03
CA ALA A 316 8.96 8.38 -2.72
C ALA A 316 7.79 7.43 -2.42
N ALA A 317 6.61 7.97 -2.05
CA ALA A 317 5.39 7.25 -1.73
C ALA A 317 5.65 6.06 -0.78
N PRO A 318 6.00 6.34 0.49
CA PRO A 318 6.32 5.29 1.43
C PRO A 318 5.10 4.40 1.69
N LEU A 319 5.23 3.11 1.38
CA LEU A 319 4.24 2.07 1.66
C LEU A 319 4.92 0.91 2.37
N GLY A 320 4.26 0.35 3.38
CA GLY A 320 4.77 -0.80 4.13
C GLY A 320 6.05 -0.48 4.90
N MET A 321 6.04 -0.70 6.21
CA MET A 321 7.26 -0.58 6.99
C MET A 321 7.27 -1.48 8.22
N ALA A 322 8.46 -1.87 8.64
CA ALA A 322 8.67 -2.71 9.80
C ALA A 322 10.06 -2.48 10.40
N PHE A 323 10.17 -2.59 11.72
CA PHE A 323 11.47 -2.57 12.40
C PHE A 323 12.21 -3.89 12.18
N TYR A 324 13.47 -3.81 11.80
CA TYR A 324 14.37 -4.95 11.62
C TYR A 324 15.02 -5.33 12.95
N ASP A 325 14.24 -5.96 13.83
CA ASP A 325 14.71 -6.39 15.16
C ASP A 325 14.77 -7.91 15.32
N ALA A 326 14.50 -8.65 14.24
CA ALA A 326 14.47 -10.10 14.23
C ALA A 326 15.77 -10.71 14.77
N PRO A 327 15.71 -11.65 15.74
CA PRO A 327 16.90 -12.29 16.30
C PRO A 327 17.77 -13.00 15.25
N GLY A 328 17.15 -13.62 14.24
CA GLY A 328 17.86 -14.28 13.15
C GLY A 328 18.42 -13.36 12.07
N GLY A 329 18.10 -12.07 12.13
CA GLY A 329 18.51 -11.08 11.15
C GLY A 329 19.98 -10.65 11.24
N LEU A 330 20.46 -10.00 10.19
CA LEU A 330 21.83 -9.46 10.13
C LEU A 330 22.04 -8.38 11.19
N ALA A 331 23.02 -8.58 12.07
CA ALA A 331 23.34 -7.64 13.15
C ALA A 331 23.63 -6.22 12.64
N ALA A 332 24.26 -6.12 11.47
CA ALA A 332 24.54 -4.85 10.83
C ALA A 332 23.29 -4.00 10.63
N TRP A 333 22.08 -4.58 10.47
CA TRP A 333 20.83 -3.86 10.17
C TRP A 333 19.86 -3.79 11.36
N ARG A 334 20.21 -4.38 12.50
CA ARG A 334 19.34 -4.45 13.68
C ARG A 334 18.96 -3.05 14.19
N GLY A 335 17.71 -2.86 14.63
CA GLY A 335 17.21 -1.56 15.09
C GLY A 335 16.83 -0.58 13.97
N SER A 336 16.95 -0.96 12.70
CA SER A 336 16.60 -0.08 11.59
C SER A 336 15.11 -0.16 11.27
N LEU A 337 14.50 0.95 10.87
CA LEU A 337 13.17 0.94 10.25
C LEU A 337 13.33 0.66 8.76
N ILE A 338 12.75 -0.44 8.29
CA ILE A 338 12.75 -0.81 6.87
C ILE A 338 11.47 -0.34 6.23
N MET A 339 11.58 0.27 5.05
CA MET A 339 10.46 0.92 4.37
C MET A 339 10.54 0.71 2.87
N GLY A 340 9.39 0.40 2.25
CA GLY A 340 9.24 0.40 0.81
C GLY A 340 8.93 1.81 0.30
N TRP A 341 9.68 2.27 -0.70
CA TRP A 341 9.36 3.47 -1.45
C TRP A 341 8.72 3.05 -2.78
N HIS A 342 7.39 3.14 -2.83
CA HIS A 342 6.56 2.65 -3.93
C HIS A 342 6.59 3.56 -5.16
N GLY A 343 6.93 4.84 -4.96
CA GLY A 343 6.71 5.92 -5.91
C GLY A 343 7.14 5.57 -7.34
N TYR A 344 6.33 6.01 -8.31
CA TYR A 344 6.56 5.70 -9.72
C TYR A 344 7.56 6.64 -10.42
N ARG A 345 8.20 7.50 -9.64
CA ARG A 345 9.13 8.54 -10.10
C ARG A 345 10.55 8.21 -9.61
N ASN A 346 11.50 9.11 -9.87
CA ASN A 346 12.92 8.82 -9.67
C ASN A 346 13.30 8.56 -8.21
N ASN A 347 12.50 9.04 -7.26
CA ASN A 347 12.74 8.84 -5.82
C ASN A 347 12.15 7.53 -5.27
N GLY A 348 11.26 6.85 -6.00
CA GLY A 348 10.66 5.58 -5.57
C GLY A 348 11.41 4.34 -6.05
N HIS A 349 10.72 3.21 -6.19
CA HIS A 349 11.27 1.94 -6.64
C HIS A 349 12.45 1.40 -5.82
N ARG A 350 12.35 1.40 -4.49
CA ARG A 350 13.44 0.87 -3.64
C ARG A 350 12.97 0.43 -2.28
N LEU A 351 13.80 -0.38 -1.63
CA LEU A 351 13.68 -0.68 -0.22
C LEU A 351 14.80 0.03 0.52
N VAL A 352 14.49 0.75 1.58
CA VAL A 352 15.48 1.48 2.39
C VAL A 352 15.44 1.06 3.86
N ALA A 353 16.56 1.30 4.54
CA ALA A 353 16.72 1.18 5.98
C ALA A 353 17.05 2.56 6.57
N ILE A 354 16.29 3.00 7.55
CA ILE A 354 16.54 4.21 8.33
C ILE A 354 17.12 3.80 9.68
N ARG A 355 18.29 4.33 10.04
CA ARG A 355 18.96 4.05 11.31
C ARG A 355 18.40 4.91 12.43
N PHE A 356 18.49 4.37 13.64
CA PHE A 356 18.07 5.06 14.85
C PHE A 356 19.28 5.26 15.76
N ASP A 357 19.31 6.38 16.47
CA ASP A 357 20.30 6.65 17.51
C ASP A 357 19.87 6.02 18.85
N ASN A 358 20.72 6.18 19.88
CA ASN A 358 20.44 5.63 21.21
C ASN A 358 19.26 6.31 21.93
N SER A 359 18.80 7.47 21.45
CA SER A 359 17.60 8.15 21.96
C SER A 359 16.32 7.64 21.31
N GLY A 360 16.44 6.78 20.29
CA GLY A 360 15.30 6.26 19.53
C GLY A 360 14.82 7.21 18.44
N MET A 361 15.68 8.12 17.96
CA MET A 361 15.38 9.04 16.87
C MET A 361 16.10 8.64 15.57
N PRO A 362 15.51 8.88 14.39
CA PRO A 362 16.14 8.53 13.12
C PRO A 362 17.41 9.37 12.91
N GLN A 363 18.46 8.75 12.40
CA GLN A 363 19.77 9.36 12.19
C GLN A 363 20.37 9.00 10.83
N GLY A 364 21.14 9.94 10.28
CA GLY A 364 21.82 9.76 8.99
C GLY A 364 20.87 9.75 7.80
N GLN A 365 21.42 9.42 6.63
CA GLN A 365 20.66 9.27 5.40
C GLN A 365 20.06 7.86 5.31
N PRO A 366 18.84 7.70 4.77
CA PRO A 366 18.29 6.38 4.44
C PRO A 366 19.28 5.56 3.58
N GLN A 367 19.51 4.32 3.96
CA GLN A 367 20.42 3.41 3.27
C GLN A 367 19.63 2.45 2.39
N GLU A 368 20.01 2.31 1.12
CA GLU A 368 19.32 1.39 0.21
C GLU A 368 19.62 -0.07 0.55
N LEU A 369 18.57 -0.87 0.73
CA LEU A 369 18.61 -2.32 0.87
C LEU A 369 18.42 -3.03 -0.47
N ILE A 370 17.50 -2.52 -1.28
CA ILE A 370 17.31 -2.89 -2.68
C ILE A 370 17.33 -1.60 -3.48
N SER A 371 18.22 -1.51 -4.46
CA SER A 371 18.26 -0.38 -5.39
C SER A 371 18.55 -0.79 -6.81
N ASP A 372 18.67 0.20 -7.70
CA ASP A 372 18.67 0.03 -9.16
C ASP A 372 17.44 -0.75 -9.67
N TRP A 373 16.36 -0.80 -8.90
CA TRP A 373 15.11 -1.50 -9.21
C TRP A 373 14.22 -0.65 -10.15
N GLY A 374 14.73 -0.32 -11.33
CA GLY A 374 14.02 0.46 -12.37
C GLY A 374 13.67 -0.35 -13.61
N ASP A 375 13.08 0.24 -14.66
CA ASP A 375 12.87 -0.50 -15.92
C ASP A 375 14.22 -0.79 -16.58
N ALA A 376 14.61 -2.05 -16.61
CA ALA A 376 15.79 -2.52 -17.31
C ALA A 376 15.37 -3.70 -18.19
N PRO A 377 15.06 -3.46 -19.48
CA PRO A 377 14.57 -4.50 -20.38
C PRO A 377 15.45 -5.75 -20.37
N GLY A 378 14.83 -6.91 -20.17
CA GLY A 378 15.51 -8.21 -20.04
C GLY A 378 16.26 -8.42 -18.72
N LYS A 379 16.16 -7.49 -17.75
CA LYS A 379 16.77 -7.61 -16.42
C LYS A 379 15.76 -7.56 -15.28
N HIS A 380 14.96 -6.50 -15.17
CA HIS A 380 13.95 -6.37 -14.13
C HIS A 380 12.97 -5.23 -14.49
N PRO A 381 11.73 -5.28 -13.98
CA PRO A 381 10.76 -4.20 -14.13
C PRO A 381 11.00 -3.06 -13.13
N MET A 382 10.25 -1.96 -13.27
CA MET A 382 10.16 -0.93 -12.24
C MET A 382 9.49 -1.48 -10.98
N GLY A 383 10.18 -1.42 -9.84
CA GLY A 383 9.70 -1.97 -8.59
C GLY A 383 8.58 -1.19 -7.94
N ALA A 384 7.59 -1.85 -7.36
CA ALA A 384 6.50 -1.21 -6.65
C ALA A 384 6.29 -1.82 -5.25
N PRO A 385 7.30 -1.76 -4.36
CA PRO A 385 7.21 -2.38 -3.03
C PRO A 385 6.03 -1.78 -2.25
N THR A 386 5.16 -2.65 -1.75
CA THR A 386 3.85 -2.26 -1.21
C THR A 386 3.68 -2.58 0.27
N ASP A 387 3.82 -3.84 0.67
CA ASP A 387 3.83 -4.24 2.08
C ASP A 387 5.16 -4.92 2.42
N ILE A 388 5.60 -4.71 3.65
CA ILE A 388 6.88 -5.20 4.18
C ILE A 388 6.60 -5.93 5.48
N LYS A 389 6.97 -7.21 5.54
CA LYS A 389 7.02 -7.98 6.79
C LYS A 389 8.38 -8.60 7.00
N ILE A 390 8.77 -8.68 8.26
CA ILE A 390 10.04 -9.27 8.66
C ILE A 390 9.71 -10.42 9.61
N ASP A 391 10.15 -11.63 9.26
CA ASP A 391 9.98 -12.79 10.13
C ASP A 391 11.11 -12.91 11.17
N LYS A 392 11.02 -13.90 12.05
CA LYS A 392 11.96 -14.09 13.17
C LYS A 392 13.37 -14.46 12.70
N GLU A 393 13.51 -14.99 11.49
CA GLU A 393 14.77 -15.29 10.81
C GLU A 393 15.41 -14.04 10.18
N GLY A 394 14.71 -12.90 10.19
CA GLY A 394 15.16 -11.65 9.59
C GLY A 394 15.06 -11.65 8.07
N VAL A 395 14.20 -12.51 7.51
CA VAL A 395 13.81 -12.49 6.11
C VAL A 395 12.77 -11.39 5.91
N ILE A 396 12.95 -10.60 4.86
CA ILE A 396 12.08 -9.49 4.51
C ILE A 396 11.19 -9.91 3.34
N TRP A 397 9.89 -9.96 3.59
CA TRP A 397 8.85 -10.29 2.63
C TRP A 397 8.30 -9.00 2.03
N ILE A 398 8.28 -8.93 0.70
CA ILE A 398 8.01 -7.71 -0.06
C ILE A 398 6.99 -8.04 -1.13
N THR A 399 5.78 -7.50 -0.99
CA THR A 399 4.80 -7.55 -2.08
C THR A 399 5.07 -6.43 -3.07
N GLU A 400 4.83 -6.72 -4.35
CA GLU A 400 5.06 -5.78 -5.42
C GLU A 400 3.86 -5.73 -6.37
N ASP A 401 3.06 -4.68 -6.25
CA ASP A 401 1.69 -4.68 -6.73
C ASP A 401 1.53 -4.43 -8.23
N ARG A 402 2.50 -3.74 -8.85
CA ARG A 402 2.47 -3.43 -10.29
C ARG A 402 2.88 -4.61 -11.15
N ASN A 403 3.90 -5.35 -10.75
CA ASN A 403 4.38 -6.50 -11.50
C ASN A 403 3.72 -7.82 -11.06
N GLY A 404 2.95 -7.79 -9.96
CA GLY A 404 2.20 -8.96 -9.52
C GLY A 404 3.08 -10.01 -8.84
N ASP A 405 4.07 -9.55 -8.08
CA ASP A 405 5.15 -10.39 -7.57
C ASP A 405 5.22 -10.39 -6.04
N LEU A 406 5.72 -11.50 -5.50
CA LEU A 406 6.22 -11.59 -4.13
C LEU A 406 7.73 -11.82 -4.19
N LEU A 407 8.47 -10.90 -3.59
CA LEU A 407 9.91 -10.99 -3.42
C LEU A 407 10.24 -11.33 -1.95
N ILE A 408 11.30 -12.12 -1.77
CA ILE A 408 11.81 -12.49 -0.45
C ILE A 408 13.30 -12.12 -0.40
N MET A 409 13.65 -11.18 0.46
CA MET A 409 15.01 -10.74 0.70
C MET A 409 15.57 -11.43 1.95
N THR A 410 16.59 -12.25 1.78
CA THR A 410 17.07 -13.17 2.82
C THR A 410 18.51 -12.85 3.22
N PRO A 411 18.82 -12.85 4.54
CA PRO A 411 20.20 -12.87 5.03
C PRO A 411 20.99 -14.05 4.43
N VAL A 412 22.07 -13.76 3.72
CA VAL A 412 23.03 -14.74 3.22
C VAL A 412 23.91 -15.16 4.38
N ARG A 413 23.70 -16.37 4.90
CA ARG A 413 24.54 -16.95 5.92
C ARG A 413 25.74 -17.58 5.23
N MET A 414 26.95 -17.12 5.53
CA MET A 414 28.16 -17.83 5.10
C MET A 414 28.18 -19.16 5.85
N HIS A 415 28.03 -20.27 5.11
CA HIS A 415 28.15 -21.62 5.63
C HIS A 415 29.61 -22.00 5.90
#